data_AF-A0A954F6L5-F1
#
_entry.id   AF-A0A954F6L5-F1
#
_cell.length_a   1.000
_cell.length_b   1.000
_cell.length_c   1.000
_cell.angle_alpha   90.00
_cell.angle_beta   90.00
_cell.angle_gamma   90.00
#
_symmetry.space_group_name_H-M   'P 1'
#
loop_
_entity.id
_entity.type
_entity.pdbx_description
1 polymer ?
#
loop_
_entity_poly.entity_id
_entity_poly.type
_entity_poly.pdbx_seq_one_letter_code
_entity_poly.pdbx_strand_id
1 'polypeptide(L)'
;YDRWELAVVDVAGDPTNNEWYVGNDLLHTLTGDAVCVLSGEGLPFDVHAHDFVPNGRVMQKGPMWNTDYPVIDGYAVMEQPLAGEGGANAAALFVNVVPKGAAVGSQGTQGILYARSNLPMVVQWEGRPYTIDIRNERYALPFVVEQVKFTKEEHPRTRIASKFASDVLRIEGDSKTPVHISMNEPLRENGLVMFQSGWGPQNARPGSPLFSTFAVVKNPSDKWPEYSCWVIAAGMLIAFGQRLTAYLQRQSKQRTQVEAEEAA
;
A
#
# COMPACT_ATOMS: atom_id res chain seq x y z
N TYR A 1 12.54 -3.53 4.06
CA TYR A 1 12.09 -4.23 5.27
C TYR A 1 10.60 -4.42 5.18
N ASP A 2 10.16 -5.66 5.34
CA ASP A 2 8.75 -6.01 5.29
C ASP A 2 8.07 -5.52 6.57
N ARG A 3 6.96 -4.81 6.43
CA ARG A 3 6.13 -4.36 7.55
C ARG A 3 4.94 -5.30 7.69
N TRP A 4 4.71 -5.80 8.89
CA TRP A 4 3.71 -6.82 9.19
C TRP A 4 2.65 -6.29 10.15
N GLU A 5 1.43 -6.80 10.03
CA GLU A 5 0.35 -6.57 11.00
C GLU A 5 -0.32 -7.89 11.35
N LEU A 6 -0.74 -8.02 12.60
CA LEU A 6 -1.70 -9.03 13.01
C LEU A 6 -3.10 -8.51 12.68
N ALA A 7 -3.91 -9.28 11.98
CA ALA A 7 -5.28 -8.92 11.66
C ALA A 7 -6.26 -10.00 12.14
N VAL A 8 -7.37 -9.57 12.73
CA VAL A 8 -8.53 -10.38 13.09
C VAL A 8 -9.71 -9.85 12.29
N VAL A 9 -10.37 -10.73 11.54
CA VAL A 9 -11.52 -10.36 10.69
C VAL A 9 -12.73 -11.23 11.04
N ASP A 10 -13.88 -10.59 11.31
CA ASP A 10 -15.18 -11.26 11.35
C ASP A 10 -15.64 -11.54 9.91
N VAL A 11 -15.59 -12.81 9.51
CA VAL A 11 -15.93 -13.23 8.15
C VAL A 11 -17.44 -13.12 7.88
N ALA A 12 -18.27 -13.16 8.92
CA ALA A 12 -19.72 -13.02 8.82
C ALA A 12 -20.20 -11.57 9.04
N GLY A 13 -19.28 -10.67 9.39
CA GLY A 13 -19.56 -9.26 9.70
C GLY A 13 -19.72 -8.35 8.48
N ASP A 14 -19.99 -7.07 8.76
CA ASP A 14 -20.03 -6.01 7.74
C ASP A 14 -18.62 -5.77 7.18
N PRO A 15 -18.38 -5.87 5.86
CA PRO A 15 -17.07 -5.67 5.24
C PRO A 15 -16.40 -4.33 5.53
N THR A 16 -17.16 -3.33 5.99
CA THR A 16 -16.64 -1.98 6.26
C THR A 16 -16.14 -1.79 7.69
N ASN A 17 -16.54 -2.66 8.63
CA ASN A 17 -16.19 -2.55 10.05
C ASN A 17 -16.15 -3.91 10.75
N ASN A 18 -15.38 -4.84 10.20
CA ASN A 18 -15.24 -6.20 10.70
C ASN A 18 -13.79 -6.58 11.02
N GLU A 19 -12.89 -5.61 11.16
CA GLU A 19 -11.46 -5.85 11.24
C GLU A 19 -10.81 -5.14 12.43
N TRP A 20 -9.98 -5.89 13.16
CA TRP A 20 -9.14 -5.41 14.26
C TRP A 20 -7.69 -5.79 13.97
N TYR A 21 -6.73 -4.92 14.28
CA TYR A 21 -5.33 -5.20 13.95
C TYR A 21 -4.34 -4.64 14.98
N VAL A 22 -3.15 -5.24 14.98
CA VAL A 22 -1.96 -4.75 15.69
C VAL A 22 -0.89 -4.42 14.66
N GLY A 23 -0.46 -3.17 14.63
CA GLY A 23 0.53 -2.67 13.66
C GLY A 23 1.96 -3.13 13.93
N ASN A 24 2.79 -3.00 12.89
CA ASN A 24 4.17 -3.44 12.85
C ASN A 24 5.01 -3.04 14.08
N ASP A 25 4.92 -1.78 14.49
CA ASP A 25 5.79 -1.23 15.53
C ASP A 25 5.52 -1.91 16.88
N LEU A 26 4.28 -2.30 17.16
CA LEU A 26 3.94 -3.04 18.38
C LEU A 26 4.34 -4.51 18.28
N LEU A 27 4.21 -5.14 17.10
CA LEU A 27 4.68 -6.52 16.89
C LEU A 27 6.18 -6.66 17.20
N HIS A 28 7.00 -5.68 16.79
CA HIS A 28 8.43 -5.68 17.07
C HIS A 28 8.80 -5.55 18.56
N THR A 29 7.83 -5.21 19.43
CA THR A 29 8.03 -5.21 20.89
C THR A 29 7.79 -6.57 21.54
N LEU A 30 7.23 -7.55 20.79
CA LEU A 30 6.86 -8.87 21.29
C LEU A 30 8.05 -9.83 21.31
N THR A 31 9.04 -9.50 22.12
CA THR A 31 10.23 -10.31 22.36
C THR A 31 10.29 -10.79 23.81
N GLY A 32 10.73 -12.03 24.04
CA GLY A 32 10.76 -12.62 25.38
C GLY A 32 9.35 -12.75 25.95
N ASP A 33 9.15 -12.38 27.21
CA ASP A 33 7.85 -12.52 27.91
C ASP A 33 6.82 -11.43 27.56
N ALA A 34 7.11 -10.57 26.56
CA ALA A 34 6.23 -9.49 26.18
C ALA A 34 4.99 -10.00 25.42
N VAL A 35 3.81 -9.58 25.86
CA VAL A 35 2.52 -9.95 25.26
C VAL A 35 1.73 -8.69 24.91
N CYS A 36 1.22 -8.63 23.69
CA CYS A 36 0.21 -7.65 23.28
C CYS A 36 -1.16 -8.31 23.35
N VAL A 37 -2.11 -7.61 24.00
CA VAL A 37 -3.51 -8.01 24.02
C VAL A 37 -4.26 -7.19 22.98
N LEU A 38 -4.69 -7.84 21.90
CA LEU A 38 -5.64 -7.25 20.97
C LEU A 38 -7.04 -7.44 21.55
N SER A 39 -7.60 -6.34 22.04
CA SER A 39 -8.99 -6.23 22.47
C SER A 39 -9.60 -5.00 21.80
N GLY A 40 -10.81 -5.12 21.28
CA GLY A 40 -11.50 -4.06 20.55
C GLY A 40 -12.98 -3.96 20.88
N GLU A 41 -13.57 -2.81 20.56
CA GLU A 41 -15.03 -2.69 20.52
C GLU A 41 -15.58 -3.62 19.43
N GLY A 42 -16.63 -4.38 19.73
CA GLY A 42 -17.22 -5.36 18.82
C GLY A 42 -16.48 -6.72 18.72
N LEU A 43 -15.24 -6.84 19.21
CA LEU A 43 -14.52 -8.12 19.27
C LEU A 43 -14.94 -8.92 20.52
N PRO A 44 -15.48 -10.16 20.40
CA PRO A 44 -16.05 -10.90 21.54
C PRO A 44 -15.03 -11.70 22.36
N PHE A 45 -13.77 -11.75 21.92
CA PHE A 45 -12.66 -12.42 22.59
C PHE A 45 -11.42 -11.51 22.56
N ASP A 46 -10.38 -11.90 23.30
CA ASP A 46 -9.07 -11.24 23.22
C ASP A 46 -8.08 -12.16 22.51
N VAL A 47 -7.15 -11.55 21.77
CA VAL A 47 -6.02 -12.27 21.15
C VAL A 47 -4.74 -11.83 21.85
N HIS A 48 -4.10 -12.76 22.54
CA HIS A 48 -2.80 -12.55 23.17
C HIS A 48 -1.71 -12.90 22.17
N ALA A 49 -1.06 -11.90 21.60
CA ALA A 49 0.04 -12.04 20.66
C ALA A 49 1.39 -11.96 21.39
N HIS A 50 2.30 -12.87 21.08
CA HIS A 50 3.63 -12.94 21.68
C HIS A 50 4.64 -13.55 20.70
N ASP A 51 5.94 -13.49 21.04
CA ASP A 51 7.03 -14.11 20.29
C ASP A 51 7.01 -13.79 18.78
N PHE A 52 7.09 -12.50 18.44
CA PHE A 52 7.15 -12.08 17.05
C PHE A 52 8.52 -12.41 16.43
N VAL A 53 8.51 -13.14 15.31
CA VAL A 53 9.71 -13.50 14.55
C VAL A 53 9.65 -12.84 13.18
N PRO A 54 10.46 -11.81 12.90
CA PRO A 54 10.35 -11.03 11.66
C PRO A 54 10.77 -11.81 10.40
N ASN A 55 11.62 -12.84 10.56
CA ASN A 55 11.91 -13.80 9.51
C ASN A 55 12.13 -15.19 10.10
N GLY A 56 11.27 -16.14 9.74
CA GLY A 56 11.33 -17.49 10.24
C GLY A 56 10.75 -18.52 9.28
N ARG A 57 11.03 -19.79 9.57
CA ARG A 57 10.41 -20.94 8.91
C ARG A 57 9.60 -21.71 9.93
N VAL A 58 8.29 -21.82 9.70
CA VAL A 58 7.44 -22.74 10.47
C VAL A 58 7.64 -24.14 9.93
N MET A 59 8.10 -25.05 10.78
CA MET A 59 8.40 -26.43 10.42
C MET A 59 8.01 -27.36 11.55
N GLN A 60 7.77 -28.64 11.21
CA GLN A 60 7.50 -29.65 12.22
C GLN A 60 8.69 -29.76 13.18
N LYS A 61 8.42 -29.74 14.49
CA LYS A 61 9.43 -29.89 15.51
C LYS A 61 9.90 -31.35 15.52
N GLY A 62 11.19 -31.54 15.22
CA GLY A 62 11.87 -32.84 15.28
C GLY A 62 13.02 -32.82 16.28
N PRO A 63 13.71 -33.96 16.49
CA PRO A 63 14.86 -34.03 17.39
C PRO A 63 16.13 -33.38 16.81
N MET A 64 16.15 -33.10 15.51
CA MET A 64 17.36 -32.64 14.77
C MET A 64 17.65 -31.14 14.89
N TRP A 65 16.77 -30.36 15.53
CA TRP A 65 16.95 -28.92 15.68
C TRP A 65 16.27 -28.41 16.95
N ASN A 66 16.78 -27.32 17.50
CA ASN A 66 16.25 -26.67 18.69
C ASN A 66 15.65 -25.32 18.34
N THR A 67 14.76 -24.85 19.21
CA THR A 67 14.09 -23.57 19.11
C THR A 67 13.80 -23.09 20.51
N ASP A 68 13.94 -21.79 20.73
CA ASP A 68 13.58 -21.14 21.98
C ASP A 68 12.09 -20.74 22.00
N TYR A 69 11.39 -20.91 20.87
CA TYR A 69 9.99 -20.58 20.71
C TYR A 69 9.07 -21.76 21.11
N PRO A 70 7.81 -21.49 21.49
CA PRO A 70 6.83 -22.53 21.82
C PRO A 70 6.60 -23.53 20.68
N VAL A 71 6.28 -24.77 21.05
CA VAL A 71 5.84 -25.80 20.11
C VAL A 71 4.32 -25.91 20.20
N ILE A 72 3.62 -25.63 19.10
CA ILE A 72 2.16 -25.70 19.01
C ILE A 72 1.80 -26.72 17.91
N ASP A 73 0.95 -27.69 18.25
CA ASP A 73 0.50 -28.75 17.34
C ASP A 73 1.65 -29.51 16.63
N GLY A 74 2.80 -29.63 17.31
CA GLY A 74 3.99 -30.28 16.76
C GLY A 74 4.79 -29.43 15.76
N TYR A 75 4.45 -28.15 15.59
CA TYR A 75 5.19 -27.18 14.79
C TYR A 75 5.88 -26.14 15.67
N ALA A 76 6.98 -25.59 15.17
CA ALA A 76 7.68 -24.49 15.81
C ALA A 76 8.35 -23.60 14.77
N VAL A 77 8.83 -22.44 15.21
CA VAL A 77 9.54 -21.48 14.36
C VAL A 77 11.04 -21.70 14.45
N MET A 78 11.69 -21.81 13.30
CA MET A 78 13.14 -21.67 13.15
C MET A 78 13.43 -20.26 12.65
N GLU A 79 14.01 -19.41 13.49
CA GLU A 79 14.42 -18.07 13.10
C GLU A 79 15.43 -18.12 11.96
N GLN A 80 15.35 -17.14 11.05
CA GLN A 80 16.25 -16.98 9.92
C GLN A 80 16.88 -15.58 9.96
N PRO A 81 18.11 -15.43 9.46
CA PRO A 81 18.69 -14.10 9.27
C PRO A 81 17.79 -13.21 8.42
N LEU A 82 17.67 -11.94 8.77
CA LEU A 82 16.91 -10.97 7.98
C LEU A 82 17.53 -10.83 6.58
N ALA A 83 16.72 -11.01 5.55
CA ALA A 83 17.09 -10.72 4.18
C ALA A 83 16.94 -9.22 3.88
N GLY A 84 17.90 -8.65 3.13
CA GLY A 84 17.87 -7.24 2.73
C GLY A 84 16.89 -6.93 1.59
N GLU A 85 16.48 -7.94 0.83
CA GLU A 85 15.51 -7.82 -0.25
C GLU A 85 14.07 -7.82 0.32
N GLY A 86 13.25 -6.88 -0.12
CA GLY A 86 11.83 -6.83 0.26
C GLY A 86 11.06 -8.04 -0.27
N GLY A 87 10.15 -8.57 0.54
CA GLY A 87 9.34 -9.76 0.23
C GLY A 87 10.07 -11.09 0.43
N ALA A 88 11.36 -11.08 0.78
CA ALA A 88 12.10 -12.32 1.03
C ALA A 88 11.83 -12.88 2.44
N ASN A 89 11.53 -12.01 3.42
CA ASN A 89 11.29 -12.42 4.79
C ASN A 89 9.87 -12.98 4.96
N ALA A 90 9.73 -13.95 5.86
CA ALA A 90 8.44 -14.51 6.23
C ALA A 90 8.28 -14.44 7.73
N ALA A 91 7.42 -13.52 8.20
CA ALA A 91 7.18 -13.38 9.62
C ALA A 91 6.37 -14.53 10.20
N ALA A 92 6.63 -14.86 11.45
CA ALA A 92 5.81 -15.74 12.27
C ALA A 92 5.41 -15.02 13.56
N LEU A 93 4.22 -15.32 14.06
CA LEU A 93 3.69 -14.75 15.30
C LEU A 93 2.90 -15.79 16.07
N PHE A 94 3.10 -15.87 17.37
CA PHE A 94 2.35 -16.76 18.23
C PHE A 94 1.13 -16.03 18.79
N VAL A 95 0.00 -16.70 18.77
CA VAL A 95 -1.26 -16.16 19.29
C VAL A 95 -1.95 -17.16 20.20
N ASN A 96 -2.63 -16.63 21.21
CA ASN A 96 -3.54 -17.38 22.05
C ASN A 96 -4.87 -16.63 22.13
N VAL A 97 -5.94 -17.27 21.65
CA VAL A 97 -7.29 -16.70 21.62
C VAL A 97 -8.03 -17.13 22.87
N VAL A 98 -8.47 -16.16 23.65
CA VAL A 98 -9.04 -16.37 24.99
C VAL A 98 -10.34 -15.57 25.16
N PRO A 99 -11.21 -15.95 26.12
CA PRO A 99 -12.38 -15.15 26.46
C PRO A 99 -11.99 -13.71 26.79
N LYS A 100 -12.87 -12.76 26.46
CA LYS A 100 -12.62 -11.33 26.70
C LYS A 100 -12.33 -11.05 28.17
N GLY A 101 -11.26 -10.28 28.43
CA GLY A 101 -10.79 -9.92 29.77
C GLY A 101 -10.02 -11.03 30.49
N ALA A 102 -9.72 -12.16 29.83
CA ALA A 102 -8.92 -13.22 30.43
C ALA A 102 -7.48 -12.75 30.67
N ALA A 103 -6.86 -13.22 31.77
CA ALA A 103 -5.47 -12.88 32.08
C ALA A 103 -4.50 -13.51 31.07
N VAL A 104 -3.36 -12.87 30.83
CA VAL A 104 -2.26 -13.45 30.05
C VAL A 104 -1.86 -14.81 30.64
N GLY A 105 -1.68 -15.82 29.79
CA GLY A 105 -1.42 -17.22 30.19
C GLY A 105 -2.68 -18.06 30.43
N SER A 106 -3.89 -17.49 30.30
CA SER A 106 -5.13 -18.27 30.34
C SER A 106 -5.18 -19.33 29.23
N GLN A 107 -5.81 -20.47 29.53
CA GLN A 107 -6.05 -21.53 28.54
C GLN A 107 -6.94 -21.00 27.41
N GLY A 108 -6.54 -21.26 26.16
CA GLY A 108 -7.20 -20.74 24.97
C GLY A 108 -6.81 -21.51 23.72
N THR A 109 -7.25 -21.01 22.56
CA THR A 109 -6.88 -21.60 21.26
C THR A 109 -5.55 -20.99 20.82
N GLN A 110 -4.48 -21.78 20.91
CA GLN A 110 -3.15 -21.37 20.50
C GLN A 110 -2.92 -21.60 19.01
N GLY A 111 -2.07 -20.79 18.39
CA GLY A 111 -1.70 -20.93 16.99
C GLY A 111 -0.41 -20.23 16.64
N ILE A 112 0.22 -20.70 15.55
CA ILE A 112 1.35 -20.02 14.91
C ILE A 112 0.83 -19.41 13.62
N LEU A 113 0.80 -18.09 13.55
CA LEU A 113 0.52 -17.36 12.32
C LEU A 113 1.80 -17.29 11.52
N TYR A 114 1.71 -17.54 10.21
CA TYR A 114 2.87 -17.53 9.32
C TYR A 114 2.56 -16.78 8.03
N ALA A 115 3.39 -15.80 7.69
CA ALA A 115 3.20 -14.93 6.52
C ALA A 115 3.16 -15.68 5.18
N ARG A 116 3.67 -16.91 5.12
CA ARG A 116 3.59 -17.78 3.93
C ARG A 116 2.54 -18.89 4.05
N SER A 117 1.68 -18.83 5.06
CA SER A 117 0.52 -19.71 5.12
C SER A 117 -0.45 -19.35 4.01
N ASN A 118 -1.02 -20.37 3.35
CA ASN A 118 -2.04 -20.15 2.33
C ASN A 118 -3.42 -19.87 2.93
N LEU A 119 -3.62 -20.16 4.22
CA LEU A 119 -4.88 -20.00 4.92
C LEU A 119 -4.64 -19.33 6.28
N PRO A 120 -5.49 -18.38 6.66
CA PRO A 120 -5.46 -17.80 8.00
C PRO A 120 -5.89 -18.85 9.04
N MET A 121 -5.53 -18.62 10.30
CA MET A 121 -6.10 -19.37 11.42
C MET A 121 -7.58 -19.02 11.54
N VAL A 122 -8.44 -20.02 11.70
CA VAL A 122 -9.89 -19.81 11.86
C VAL A 122 -10.30 -20.19 13.27
N VAL A 123 -11.02 -19.30 13.94
CA VAL A 123 -11.62 -19.55 15.25
C VAL A 123 -13.13 -19.36 15.16
N GLN A 124 -13.89 -20.30 15.72
CA GLN A 124 -15.34 -20.19 15.86
C GLN A 124 -15.65 -19.58 17.22
N TRP A 125 -16.36 -18.45 17.23
CA TRP A 125 -16.80 -17.82 18.46
C TRP A 125 -18.28 -17.48 18.36
N GLU A 126 -19.09 -18.01 19.28
CA GLU A 126 -20.56 -17.81 19.28
C GLU A 126 -21.22 -18.13 17.93
N GLY A 127 -20.71 -19.15 17.21
CA GLY A 127 -21.22 -19.56 15.90
C GLY A 127 -20.79 -18.66 14.73
N ARG A 128 -19.90 -17.70 14.96
CA ARG A 128 -19.32 -16.84 13.92
C ARG A 128 -17.86 -17.23 13.64
N PRO A 129 -17.47 -17.36 12.36
CA PRO A 129 -16.08 -17.58 11.98
C PRO A 129 -15.27 -16.28 12.01
N TYR A 130 -14.18 -16.29 12.77
CA TYR A 130 -13.16 -15.25 12.76
C TYR A 130 -11.88 -15.78 12.14
N THR A 131 -11.26 -15.00 11.27
CA THR A 131 -9.93 -15.31 10.73
C THR A 131 -8.88 -14.46 11.43
N ILE A 132 -7.79 -15.09 11.83
CA ILE A 132 -6.63 -14.45 12.46
C ILE A 132 -5.43 -14.74 11.58
N ASP A 133 -4.72 -13.69 11.17
CA ASP A 133 -3.60 -13.82 10.25
C ASP A 133 -2.50 -12.80 10.52
N ILE A 134 -1.29 -13.13 10.08
CA ILE A 134 -0.20 -12.18 9.96
C ILE A 134 0.01 -11.85 8.49
N ARG A 135 -0.10 -10.58 8.15
CA ARG A 135 -0.05 -10.13 6.75
C ARG A 135 0.77 -8.85 6.62
N ASN A 136 1.07 -8.48 5.37
CA ASN A 136 1.68 -7.18 5.11
C ASN A 136 0.78 -6.06 5.62
N GLU A 137 1.40 -5.06 6.26
CA GLU A 137 0.68 -3.90 6.77
C GLU A 137 -0.11 -3.22 5.65
N ARG A 138 -1.40 -2.97 5.91
CA ARG A 138 -2.28 -2.35 4.92
C ARG A 138 -2.26 -0.84 5.06
N TYR A 139 -2.14 -0.16 3.93
CA TYR A 139 -2.25 1.30 3.87
C TYR A 139 -3.62 1.66 3.29
N ALA A 140 -4.50 2.20 4.14
CA ALA A 140 -5.77 2.75 3.69
C ALA A 140 -5.52 3.94 2.75
N LEU A 141 -6.07 3.86 1.54
CA LEU A 141 -6.04 4.97 0.60
C LEU A 141 -7.11 6.01 0.98
N PRO A 142 -6.90 7.30 0.70
CA PRO A 142 -7.87 8.36 1.01
C PRO A 142 -9.10 8.34 0.09
N PHE A 143 -9.18 7.39 -0.84
CA PHE A 143 -10.28 7.21 -1.79
C PHE A 143 -10.47 5.73 -2.12
N VAL A 144 -11.65 5.39 -2.62
CA VAL A 144 -11.96 4.05 -3.16
C VAL A 144 -11.82 4.09 -4.68
N VAL A 145 -11.34 3.00 -5.27
CA VAL A 145 -11.23 2.83 -6.72
C VAL A 145 -12.11 1.66 -7.14
N GLU A 146 -13.11 1.94 -7.97
CA GLU A 146 -13.96 0.94 -8.59
C GLU A 146 -13.57 0.79 -10.06
N GLN A 147 -13.23 -0.43 -10.49
CA GLN A 147 -12.92 -0.69 -11.89
C GLN A 147 -14.21 -0.84 -12.70
N VAL A 148 -14.45 0.09 -13.63
CA VAL A 148 -15.61 0.06 -14.53
C VAL A 148 -15.32 -0.81 -15.74
N LYS A 149 -14.15 -0.63 -16.36
CA LYS A 149 -13.79 -1.35 -17.59
C LYS A 149 -12.30 -1.56 -17.69
N PHE A 150 -11.94 -2.75 -18.16
CA PHE A 150 -10.60 -3.03 -18.66
C PHE A 150 -10.60 -3.09 -20.18
N THR A 151 -9.62 -2.44 -20.80
CA THR A 151 -9.41 -2.49 -22.25
C THR A 151 -8.00 -2.98 -22.54
N LYS A 152 -7.92 -4.09 -23.28
CA LYS A 152 -6.68 -4.60 -23.88
C LYS A 152 -6.82 -4.54 -25.40
N GLU A 153 -5.93 -3.81 -26.05
CA GLU A 153 -5.80 -3.84 -27.51
C GLU A 153 -4.55 -4.64 -27.88
N GLU A 154 -4.63 -5.38 -28.99
CA GLU A 154 -3.53 -6.20 -29.50
C GLU A 154 -3.06 -5.66 -30.85
N HIS A 155 -1.77 -5.81 -31.16
CA HIS A 155 -1.28 -5.50 -32.49
C HIS A 155 -1.93 -6.40 -33.54
N PRO A 156 -2.26 -5.87 -34.74
CA PRO A 156 -2.92 -6.64 -35.78
C PRO A 156 -2.22 -7.96 -36.06
N ARG A 157 -2.99 -9.06 -36.04
CA ARG A 157 -2.53 -10.44 -36.30
C ARG A 157 -1.48 -10.97 -35.31
N THR A 158 -1.38 -10.39 -34.12
CA THR A 158 -0.55 -10.91 -33.02
C THR A 158 -1.37 -11.01 -31.75
N ARG A 159 -0.84 -11.70 -30.73
CA ARG A 159 -1.38 -11.67 -29.36
C ARG A 159 -0.63 -10.69 -28.45
N ILE A 160 0.22 -9.85 -29.05
CA ILE A 160 1.04 -8.88 -28.33
C ILE A 160 0.15 -7.67 -28.02
N ALA A 161 0.02 -7.35 -26.73
CA ALA A 161 -0.75 -6.20 -26.31
C ALA A 161 -0.07 -4.90 -26.78
N SER A 162 -0.82 -4.03 -27.45
CA SER A 162 -0.39 -2.70 -27.86
C SER A 162 -0.80 -1.63 -26.84
N LYS A 163 -1.92 -1.82 -26.14
CA LYS A 163 -2.44 -0.88 -25.16
C LYS A 163 -3.14 -1.62 -24.04
N PHE A 164 -2.86 -1.17 -22.82
CA PHE A 164 -3.67 -1.47 -21.65
C PHE A 164 -4.25 -0.17 -21.11
N ALA A 165 -5.54 -0.17 -20.87
CA ALA A 165 -6.25 0.93 -20.24
C ALA A 165 -7.31 0.42 -19.28
N SER A 166 -7.50 1.16 -18.20
CA SER A 166 -8.51 0.90 -17.19
C SER A 166 -9.33 2.17 -16.97
N ASP A 167 -10.63 2.08 -17.19
CA ASP A 167 -11.58 3.11 -16.79
C ASP A 167 -12.02 2.79 -15.36
N VAL A 168 -11.74 3.71 -14.44
CA VAL A 168 -12.04 3.55 -13.02
C VAL A 168 -12.88 4.71 -12.51
N LEU A 169 -13.74 4.45 -11.53
CA LEU A 169 -14.39 5.48 -10.73
C LEU A 169 -13.59 5.66 -9.45
N ARG A 170 -13.09 6.87 -9.26
CA ARG A 170 -12.55 7.30 -7.97
C ARG A 170 -13.70 7.80 -7.12
N ILE A 171 -13.87 7.24 -5.94
CA ILE A 171 -14.94 7.57 -5.01
C ILE A 171 -14.32 8.20 -3.77
N GLU A 172 -14.72 9.43 -3.46
CA GLU A 172 -14.27 10.20 -2.31
C GLU A 172 -15.51 10.81 -1.63
N GLY A 173 -15.96 10.19 -0.54
CA GLY A 173 -17.28 10.47 0.03
C GLY A 173 -18.38 10.21 -1.01
N ASP A 174 -19.21 11.23 -1.26
CA ASP A 174 -20.28 11.17 -2.26
C ASP A 174 -19.81 11.50 -3.69
N SER A 175 -18.57 11.96 -3.85
CA SER A 175 -18.04 12.35 -5.16
C SER A 175 -17.54 11.12 -5.93
N LYS A 176 -18.02 10.96 -7.16
CA LYS A 176 -17.56 9.93 -8.10
C LYS A 176 -16.94 10.58 -9.33
N THR A 177 -15.63 10.45 -9.47
CA THR A 177 -14.87 11.02 -10.59
C THR A 177 -14.41 9.89 -11.51
N PRO A 178 -14.83 9.89 -12.79
CA PRO A 178 -14.29 8.95 -13.78
C PRO A 178 -12.85 9.30 -14.12
N VAL A 179 -11.98 8.30 -14.10
CA VAL A 179 -10.55 8.42 -14.39
C VAL A 179 -10.15 7.37 -15.41
N HIS A 180 -9.46 7.81 -16.46
CA HIS A 180 -8.83 6.91 -17.43
C HIS A 180 -7.37 6.68 -17.04
N ILE A 181 -6.99 5.43 -16.82
CA ILE A 181 -5.61 5.03 -16.50
C ILE A 181 -5.08 4.27 -17.70
N SER A 182 -3.95 4.71 -18.24
CA SER A 182 -3.27 4.03 -19.35
C SER A 182 -1.79 3.79 -19.00
N MET A 183 -1.08 2.97 -19.80
CA MET A 183 0.31 2.59 -19.53
C MET A 183 1.27 3.77 -19.27
N ASN A 184 1.00 4.93 -19.86
CA ASN A 184 1.85 6.13 -19.71
C ASN A 184 1.16 7.28 -18.97
N GLU A 185 -0.10 7.08 -18.56
CA GLU A 185 -0.91 8.09 -17.88
C GLU A 185 -1.51 7.46 -16.63
N PRO A 186 -0.69 7.33 -15.56
CA PRO A 186 -1.15 6.80 -14.29
C PRO A 186 -2.06 7.81 -13.57
N LEU A 187 -2.93 7.32 -12.69
CA LEU A 187 -3.69 8.19 -11.80
C LEU A 187 -2.75 8.79 -10.75
N ARG A 188 -2.70 10.13 -10.68
CA ARG A 188 -1.88 10.89 -9.73
C ARG A 188 -2.80 11.71 -8.85
N GLU A 189 -2.84 11.42 -7.56
CA GLU A 189 -3.69 12.12 -6.60
C GLU A 189 -3.03 12.17 -5.22
N ASN A 190 -3.03 13.33 -4.55
CA ASN A 190 -2.55 13.47 -3.16
C ASN A 190 -1.13 12.92 -2.90
N GLY A 191 -0.25 13.00 -3.91
CA GLY A 191 1.12 12.47 -3.82
C GLY A 191 1.21 10.94 -3.95
N LEU A 192 0.11 10.27 -4.30
CA LEU A 192 0.05 8.86 -4.67
C LEU A 192 -0.02 8.75 -6.20
N VAL A 193 0.70 7.77 -6.74
CA VAL A 193 0.67 7.43 -8.16
C VAL A 193 0.26 5.98 -8.30
N MET A 194 -0.84 5.75 -8.98
CA MET A 194 -1.41 4.43 -9.21
C MET A 194 -1.13 4.02 -10.67
N PHE A 195 -0.22 3.07 -10.81
CA PHE A 195 0.16 2.48 -12.08
C PHE A 195 -0.58 1.17 -12.28
N GLN A 196 -0.89 0.84 -13.51
CA GLN A 196 -1.29 -0.52 -13.83
C GLN A 196 -0.05 -1.42 -13.90
N SER A 197 0.06 -2.37 -12.98
CA SER A 197 1.18 -3.32 -12.88
C SER A 197 0.89 -4.67 -13.52
N GLY A 198 -0.39 -5.01 -13.71
CA GLY A 198 -0.78 -6.29 -14.27
C GLY A 198 -2.24 -6.32 -14.73
N TRP A 199 -2.66 -7.47 -15.23
CA TRP A 199 -4.05 -7.75 -15.58
C TRP A 199 -4.32 -9.26 -15.49
N GLY A 200 -5.59 -9.63 -15.34
CA GLY A 200 -6.00 -11.02 -15.30
C GLY A 200 -7.50 -11.19 -15.56
N PRO A 201 -7.99 -12.44 -15.62
CA PRO A 201 -7.19 -13.68 -15.65
C PRO A 201 -6.52 -13.87 -17.03
N GLN A 202 -5.26 -14.35 -17.05
CA GLN A 202 -4.49 -14.53 -18.30
C GLN A 202 -5.08 -15.58 -19.26
N ASN A 203 -5.84 -16.54 -18.72
CA ASN A 203 -6.50 -17.62 -19.45
C ASN A 203 -7.98 -17.32 -19.75
N ALA A 204 -8.40 -16.06 -19.69
CA ALA A 204 -9.78 -15.67 -19.98
C ALA A 204 -10.19 -16.06 -21.41
N ARG A 205 -11.41 -16.58 -21.56
CA ARG A 205 -12.01 -16.79 -22.88
C ARG A 205 -12.32 -15.42 -23.50
N PRO A 206 -12.37 -15.32 -24.84
CA PRO A 206 -12.84 -14.09 -25.49
C PRO A 206 -14.21 -13.67 -24.93
N GLY A 207 -14.31 -12.44 -24.44
CA GLY A 207 -15.52 -11.89 -23.80
C GLY A 207 -15.64 -12.09 -22.29
N SER A 208 -14.69 -12.77 -21.63
CA SER A 208 -14.66 -12.85 -20.16
C SER A 208 -14.26 -11.50 -19.53
N PRO A 209 -14.81 -11.16 -18.34
CA PRO A 209 -14.41 -9.96 -17.62
C PRO A 209 -12.93 -10.06 -17.22
N LEU A 210 -12.18 -9.02 -17.53
CA LEU A 210 -10.78 -8.86 -17.15
C LEU A 210 -10.69 -7.81 -16.04
N PHE A 211 -9.77 -8.02 -15.10
CA PHE A 211 -9.43 -7.08 -14.05
C PHE A 211 -8.01 -6.55 -14.24
N SER A 212 -7.76 -5.37 -13.69
CA SER A 212 -6.45 -4.73 -13.66
C SER A 212 -5.82 -4.90 -12.28
N THR A 213 -4.51 -5.13 -12.24
CA THR A 213 -3.74 -5.06 -11.00
C THR A 213 -3.05 -3.70 -10.97
N PHE A 214 -3.23 -2.96 -9.88
CA PHE A 214 -2.62 -1.65 -9.69
C PHE A 214 -1.49 -1.70 -8.67
N ALA A 215 -0.39 -1.01 -8.95
CA ALA A 215 0.67 -0.71 -8.00
C ALA A 215 0.56 0.77 -7.60
N VAL A 216 0.50 1.03 -6.29
CA VAL A 216 0.39 2.39 -5.75
C VAL A 216 1.71 2.78 -5.12
N VAL A 217 2.25 3.92 -5.51
CA VAL A 217 3.51 4.46 -5.01
C VAL A 217 3.29 5.85 -4.46
N LYS A 218 3.83 6.13 -3.26
CA LYS A 218 3.90 7.49 -2.74
C LYS A 218 5.06 8.22 -3.40
N ASN A 219 4.76 9.18 -4.26
CA ASN A 219 5.74 10.02 -4.92
C ASN A 219 5.53 11.49 -4.50
N PRO A 220 6.12 11.93 -3.37
CA PRO A 220 6.06 13.33 -2.96
C PRO A 220 6.79 14.25 -3.95
N SER A 221 7.67 13.68 -4.77
CA SER A 221 8.50 14.39 -5.74
C SER A 221 7.81 14.68 -7.07
N ASP A 222 6.54 14.32 -7.21
CA ASP A 222 5.82 14.47 -8.48
C ASP A 222 5.67 15.94 -8.93
N LYS A 223 5.77 16.87 -7.98
CA LYS A 223 5.63 18.32 -8.20
C LYS A 223 6.94 19.04 -8.53
N TRP A 224 8.10 18.40 -8.41
CA TRP A 224 9.38 19.05 -8.71
C TRP A 224 9.50 19.55 -10.16
N PRO A 225 9.11 18.78 -11.19
CA PRO A 225 9.17 19.25 -12.57
C PRO A 225 8.34 20.52 -12.79
N GLU A 226 7.15 20.59 -12.17
CA GLU A 226 6.27 21.75 -12.20
C GLU A 226 6.96 22.98 -11.57
N TYR A 227 7.56 22.83 -10.38
CA TYR A 227 8.31 23.90 -9.74
C TYR A 227 9.54 24.34 -10.56
N SER A 228 10.25 23.41 -11.20
CA SER A 228 11.36 23.74 -12.10
C SER A 228 10.89 24.60 -13.28
N CYS A 229 9.74 24.29 -13.89
CA CYS A 229 9.14 25.12 -14.94
C CYS A 229 8.82 26.53 -14.44
N TRP A 230 8.26 26.67 -13.23
CA TRP A 230 7.99 27.99 -12.64
C TRP A 230 9.26 28.81 -12.40
N VAL A 231 10.32 28.18 -11.91
CA VAL A 231 11.63 28.85 -11.70
C VAL A 231 12.22 29.31 -13.03
N ILE A 232 12.18 28.46 -14.07
CA ILE A 232 12.66 28.82 -15.41
C ILE A 232 11.82 29.95 -16.00
N ALA A 233 10.48 29.89 -15.88
CA ALA A 233 9.58 30.93 -16.34
C ALA A 233 9.86 32.28 -15.66
N ALA A 234 10.06 32.28 -14.34
CA ALA A 234 10.44 33.48 -13.58
C ALA A 234 11.79 34.05 -14.04
N GLY A 235 12.80 33.18 -14.23
CA GLY A 235 14.12 33.58 -14.72
C GLY A 235 14.06 34.22 -16.11
N MET A 236 13.30 33.62 -17.03
CA MET A 236 13.08 34.18 -18.37
C MET A 236 12.34 35.52 -18.31
N LEU A 237 11.30 35.63 -17.46
CA LEU A 237 10.52 36.86 -17.31
C LEU A 237 11.39 38.02 -16.83
N ILE A 238 12.30 37.77 -15.88
CA ILE A 238 13.27 38.77 -15.41
C ILE A 238 14.23 39.16 -16.54
N ALA A 239 14.86 38.18 -17.20
CA ALA A 239 15.88 38.45 -18.22
C ALA A 239 15.32 39.22 -19.43
N PHE A 240 14.15 38.80 -19.94
CA PHE A 240 13.49 39.50 -21.04
C PHE A 240 12.90 40.83 -20.60
N GLY A 241 12.33 40.91 -19.38
CA GLY A 241 11.83 42.17 -18.83
C GLY A 241 12.91 43.24 -18.69
N GLN A 242 14.10 42.88 -18.23
CA GLN A 242 15.25 43.78 -18.15
C GLN A 242 15.71 44.26 -19.53
N ARG A 243 15.78 43.36 -20.52
CA ARG A 243 16.15 43.75 -21.90
C ARG A 243 15.10 44.65 -22.55
N LEU A 244 13.83 44.37 -22.35
CA LEU A 244 12.73 45.15 -22.92
C LEU A 244 12.69 46.55 -22.33
N THR A 245 12.79 46.69 -21.01
CA THR A 245 12.82 48.01 -20.35
C THR A 245 14.05 48.82 -20.78
N ALA A 246 15.23 48.20 -20.86
CA ALA A 246 16.43 48.87 -21.38
C ALA A 246 16.27 49.31 -22.85
N TYR A 247 15.61 48.52 -23.69
CA TYR A 247 15.32 48.87 -25.07
C TYR A 247 14.35 50.05 -25.19
N LEU A 248 13.22 50.01 -24.46
CA LEU A 248 12.23 51.07 -24.45
C LEU A 248 12.81 52.41 -23.96
N GLN A 249 13.66 52.39 -22.93
CA GLN A 249 14.35 53.59 -22.45
C GLN A 249 15.36 54.15 -23.47
N ARG A 250 15.99 53.30 -24.28
CA ARG A 250 16.89 53.75 -25.36
C ARG A 250 16.10 54.38 -26.50
N GLN A 251 14.98 53.78 -26.90
CA GLN A 251 14.12 54.34 -27.95
C GLN A 251 13.47 55.67 -27.53
N SER A 252 12.99 55.79 -26.29
CA SER A 252 12.42 57.05 -25.82
C SER A 252 13.46 58.17 -25.84
N LYS A 253 14.68 57.91 -25.36
CA LYS A 253 15.79 58.89 -25.42
C LYS A 253 16.15 59.30 -26.85
N GLN A 254 16.23 58.35 -27.78
CA GLN A 254 16.52 58.66 -29.19
C GLN A 254 15.41 59.51 -29.81
N ARG A 255 14.15 59.18 -29.54
CA ARG A 255 13.01 59.95 -30.06
C ARG A 255 13.00 61.38 -29.51
N THR A 256 13.24 61.56 -28.21
CA THR A 256 13.34 62.90 -27.60
C THR A 256 14.52 63.71 -28.14
N GLN A 257 15.64 63.06 -28.51
CA GLN A 257 16.77 63.74 -29.15
C GLN A 257 16.45 64.20 -30.58
N VAL A 258 15.80 63.34 -31.38
CA VAL A 258 15.38 63.71 -32.74
C VAL A 258 14.35 64.85 -32.71
N GLU A 259 13.37 64.78 -31.81
CA GLU A 259 12.38 65.86 -31.63
C GLU A 259 13.04 67.18 -31.15
N ALA A 260 14.15 67.11 -30.40
CA ALA A 260 14.90 68.29 -29.99
C ALA A 260 15.80 68.88 -31.09
N GLU A 261 16.34 68.05 -31.99
CA GLU A 261 17.10 68.49 -33.18
C GLU A 261 16.19 69.11 -34.25
N GLU A 262 14.95 68.61 -34.44
CA GLU A 262 13.99 69.19 -35.38
C GLU A 262 13.38 70.53 -34.90
N ALA A 263 13.42 70.79 -33.59
CA ALA A 263 12.88 72.01 -32.98
C ALA A 263 13.89 73.18 -32.86
N ALA A 264 15.17 72.93 -33.17
CA ALA A 264 16.27 73.90 -33.11
C ALA A 264 16.58 74.50 -34.49
#